data_AF-A0A965ZJ58-F1
#
_entry.id   AF-A0A965ZJ58-F1
#
_cell.length_a   1.000
_cell.length_b   1.000
_cell.length_c   1.000
_cell.angle_alpha   90.00
_cell.angle_beta   90.00
_cell.angle_gamma   90.00
#
_symmetry.space_group_name_H-M   'P 1'
#
loop_
_entity.id
_entity.type
_entity.pdbx_description
1 polymer ?
#
loop_
_entity_poly.entity_id
_entity_poly.type
_entity_poly.pdbx_seq_one_letter_code
_entity_poly.pdbx_strand_id
1 'polypeptide(L)'
;MNDEFDENLQCQFPNGFLHFQFILEFFFKDEFASDAHIDLINSALKWLWDRDLSVVASCDYEQLLLNQGGYKNQLLSWPNKEHLKAG
;
A
#
# COMPACT_ATOMS: atom_id res chain seq x y z
N MET A 1 -3.01 -12.65 -5.83
CA MET A 1 -1.57 -12.47 -6.14
C MET A 1 -1.52 -11.46 -7.26
N ASN A 2 -0.53 -10.56 -7.28
CA ASN A 2 -0.43 -9.56 -8.35
C ASN A 2 0.16 -10.20 -9.60
N ASP A 3 -0.54 -10.15 -10.73
CA ASP A 3 -0.06 -10.68 -12.01
C ASP A 3 1.07 -9.81 -12.59
N GLU A 4 1.17 -8.54 -12.18
CA GLU A 4 2.26 -7.63 -12.56
C GLU A 4 3.47 -7.70 -11.61
N PHE A 5 3.50 -8.66 -10.68
CA PHE A 5 4.61 -8.82 -9.74
C PHE A 5 5.95 -8.96 -10.47
N ASP A 6 6.90 -8.12 -10.08
CA ASP A 6 8.29 -8.20 -10.54
C ASP A 6 9.23 -7.79 -9.40
N GLU A 7 10.11 -8.72 -8.99
CA GLU A 7 11.01 -8.54 -7.85
C GLU A 7 11.96 -7.34 -8.00
N ASN A 8 12.32 -6.99 -9.24
CA ASN A 8 13.21 -5.86 -9.52
C ASN A 8 12.43 -4.55 -9.61
N LEU A 9 11.26 -4.56 -10.25
CA LEU A 9 10.46 -3.35 -10.44
C LEU A 9 9.79 -2.90 -9.14
N GLN A 10 9.45 -3.81 -8.22
CA GLN A 10 8.86 -3.44 -6.92
C GLN A 10 9.77 -2.53 -6.08
N CYS A 11 11.08 -2.62 -6.26
CA CYS A 11 12.05 -1.79 -5.56
C CYS A 11 12.12 -0.34 -6.09
N GLN A 12 11.48 -0.04 -7.23
CA GLN A 12 11.52 1.29 -7.83
C GLN A 12 10.56 2.23 -7.10
N PHE A 13 11.08 3.30 -6.52
CA PHE A 13 10.23 4.32 -5.90
C PHE A 13 9.88 5.44 -6.91
N PRO A 14 8.64 5.97 -6.92
CA PRO A 14 7.48 5.57 -6.12
C PRO A 14 6.56 4.57 -6.85
N ASN A 15 6.78 4.29 -8.14
CA ASN A 15 5.80 3.57 -8.98
C ASN A 15 5.91 2.03 -8.90
N GLY A 16 6.92 1.51 -8.20
CA GLY A 16 7.13 0.08 -8.02
C GLY A 16 6.01 -0.62 -7.26
N PHE A 17 5.12 0.12 -6.58
CA PHE A 17 3.95 -0.48 -5.91
C PHE A 17 3.04 -1.27 -6.87
N LEU A 18 3.03 -0.90 -8.16
CA LEU A 18 2.33 -1.63 -9.23
C LEU A 18 2.83 -3.09 -9.36
N HIS A 19 4.06 -3.34 -8.92
CA HIS A 19 4.73 -4.63 -9.01
C HIS A 19 4.87 -5.32 -7.65
N PHE A 20 4.18 -4.85 -6.60
CA PHE A 20 4.17 -5.55 -5.30
C PHE A 20 3.53 -6.93 -5.43
N GLN A 21 4.00 -7.89 -4.63
CA GLN A 21 3.58 -9.30 -4.73
C GLN A 21 2.09 -9.53 -4.41
N PHE A 22 1.56 -8.74 -3.47
CA PHE A 22 0.23 -8.92 -2.93
C PHE A 22 -0.64 -7.68 -3.17
N ILE A 23 -1.88 -7.93 -3.58
CA ILE A 23 -2.95 -6.94 -3.67
C ILE A 23 -4.01 -7.34 -2.65
N LEU A 24 -4.46 -6.37 -1.86
CA LEU A 24 -5.61 -6.49 -0.97
C LEU A 24 -6.72 -5.61 -1.51
N GLU A 25 -7.86 -6.22 -1.87
CA GLU A 25 -9.02 -5.50 -2.39
C GLU A 25 -10.10 -5.40 -1.31
N PHE A 26 -10.60 -4.19 -1.09
CA PHE A 26 -11.70 -3.91 -0.16
C PHE A 26 -12.93 -3.50 -0.96
N PHE A 27 -13.98 -4.32 -0.90
CA PHE A 27 -15.26 -4.04 -1.53
C PHE A 27 -16.27 -3.61 -0.47
N PHE A 28 -16.68 -2.35 -0.54
CA PHE A 28 -17.77 -1.82 0.28
C PHE A 28 -19.08 -1.93 -0.50
N LYS A 29 -20.19 -2.18 0.21
CA LYS A 29 -21.51 -2.30 -0.43
C LYS A 29 -22.07 -0.96 -0.90
N ASP A 30 -21.62 0.12 -0.30
CA ASP A 30 -22.07 1.48 -0.61
C ASP A 30 -21.25 2.07 -1.75
N GLU A 31 -21.88 2.87 -2.61
CA GLU A 31 -21.24 3.49 -3.78
C GLU A 31 -20.18 4.54 -3.41
N PHE A 32 -20.22 5.08 -2.19
CA PHE A 32 -19.30 6.12 -1.73
C PHE A 32 -18.55 5.68 -0.48
N ALA A 33 -17.28 6.10 -0.37
CA ALA A 33 -16.51 5.92 0.85
C ALA A 33 -17.17 6.72 1.98
N SER A 34 -17.65 6.03 3.01
CA SER A 34 -18.10 6.64 4.25
C SER A 34 -16.89 6.94 5.14
N ASP A 35 -17.07 7.82 6.13
CA ASP A 35 -16.04 8.07 7.15
C ASP A 35 -15.62 6.76 7.84
N ALA A 36 -16.56 5.83 8.07
CA ALA A 36 -16.27 4.53 8.64
C ALA A 36 -15.37 3.65 7.73
N HIS A 37 -15.52 3.76 6.40
CA HIS A 37 -14.63 3.07 5.45
C HIS A 37 -13.22 3.66 5.51
N ILE A 38 -13.12 4.99 5.53
CA ILE A 38 -11.84 5.71 5.63
C ILE A 38 -11.11 5.33 6.93
N ASP A 39 -11.82 5.32 8.06
CA ASP A 39 -11.26 4.95 9.36
C ASP A 39 -10.77 3.51 9.40
N LEU A 40 -11.49 2.59 8.77
CA LEU A 40 -11.08 1.19 8.66
C LEU A 40 -9.78 1.05 7.84
N ILE A 41 -9.73 1.67 6.65
CA ILE A 41 -8.54 1.62 5.79
C ILE A 41 -7.35 2.30 6.47
N ASN A 42 -7.56 3.44 7.13
CA ASN A 42 -6.52 4.11 7.91
C ASN A 42 -5.97 3.24 9.03
N SER A 43 -6.86 2.54 9.75
CA SER A 43 -6.46 1.60 10.81
C SER A 43 -5.64 0.44 10.24
N ALA A 44 -6.02 -0.10 9.08
CA ALA A 44 -5.29 -1.16 8.40
C ALA A 44 -3.90 -0.70 7.93
N LEU A 45 -3.83 0.44 7.23
CA LEU A 45 -2.56 1.02 6.75
C LEU A 45 -1.61 1.28 7.90
N LYS A 46 -2.09 1.91 8.98
CA LYS A 46 -1.30 2.14 10.19
C LYS A 46 -0.76 0.83 10.77
N TRP A 47 -1.61 -0.18 10.90
CA TRP A 47 -1.22 -1.48 11.46
C TRP A 47 -0.14 -2.19 10.63
N LEU A 48 -0.20 -2.04 9.30
CA LEU A 48 0.78 -2.60 8.36
C LEU A 48 2.12 -1.84 8.41
N TRP A 49 2.09 -0.51 8.38
CA TRP A 49 3.31 0.31 8.48
C TRP A 49 3.99 0.18 9.84
N ASP A 50 3.24 0.05 10.95
CA ASP A 50 3.79 -0.21 12.28
C ASP A 50 4.55 -1.56 12.36
N ARG A 51 4.41 -2.43 11.34
CA ARG A 51 5.12 -3.71 11.17
C ARG A 51 6.20 -3.67 10.09
N ASP A 52 6.58 -2.48 9.64
CA ASP A 52 7.62 -2.25 8.63
C ASP A 52 7.26 -2.85 7.24
N LEU A 53 5.96 -3.05 6.96
CA LEU A 53 5.50 -3.54 5.67
C LEU A 53 5.38 -2.39 4.66
N SER A 54 5.88 -2.61 3.45
CA SER A 54 5.71 -1.68 2.34
C SER A 54 4.30 -1.78 1.76
N VAL A 55 3.49 -0.76 1.98
CA VAL A 55 2.07 -0.74 1.57
C VAL A 55 1.71 0.61 0.99
N VAL A 56 0.98 0.58 -0.13
CA VAL A 56 0.38 1.75 -0.77
C VAL A 56 -1.10 1.44 -1.00
N ALA A 57 -1.99 2.36 -0.62
CA ALA A 57 -3.39 2.33 -1.02
C ALA A 57 -3.56 3.08 -2.34
N SER A 58 -4.33 2.50 -3.27
CA SER A 58 -4.76 3.17 -4.49
C SER A 58 -6.28 3.10 -4.61
N CYS A 59 -6.93 4.27 -4.58
CA CYS A 59 -8.39 4.43 -4.62
C CYS A 59 -8.77 5.90 -4.84
N ASP A 60 -10.00 6.17 -5.27
CA ASP A 60 -10.46 7.54 -5.61
C ASP A 60 -10.43 8.56 -4.44
N TYR A 61 -10.16 8.10 -3.22
CA TYR A 61 -10.14 8.90 -2.00
C TYR A 61 -8.80 8.85 -1.25
N GLU A 62 -7.68 8.53 -1.92
CA GLU A 62 -6.36 8.44 -1.27
C GLU A 62 -6.00 9.70 -0.47
N GLN A 63 -6.42 10.88 -0.95
CA GLN A 63 -6.18 12.18 -0.29
C GLN A 63 -6.76 12.29 1.12
N LEU A 64 -7.77 11.47 1.45
CA LEU A 64 -8.41 11.41 2.76
C LEU A 64 -7.74 10.38 3.70
N LEU A 65 -6.85 9.55 3.16
CA LEU A 65 -6.15 8.52 3.93
C LEU A 65 -4.92 9.10 4.64
N LEU A 66 -4.52 8.43 5.71
CA LEU A 66 -3.24 8.65 6.38
C LEU A 66 -2.11 8.61 5.34
N ASN A 67 -1.22 9.59 5.42
CA ASN A 67 -0.08 9.70 4.50
C ASN A 67 -0.47 9.70 3.01
N GLN A 68 -1.70 10.11 2.67
CA GLN A 68 -2.25 10.04 1.31
C GLN A 68 -2.16 8.64 0.70
N GLY A 69 -2.44 7.60 1.49
CA GLY A 69 -2.32 6.20 1.08
C GLY A 69 -0.87 5.70 1.00
N GLY A 70 0.13 6.50 1.39
CA GLY A 70 1.54 6.12 1.43
C GLY A 70 2.29 6.31 0.09
N TYR A 71 1.58 6.67 -0.98
CA TYR A 71 2.24 6.94 -2.27
C TYR A 71 3.19 8.14 -2.14
N LYS A 72 4.42 7.98 -2.68
CA LYS A 72 5.50 8.98 -2.60
C LYS A 72 5.95 9.38 -1.20
N ASN A 73 5.58 8.65 -0.15
CA ASN A 73 6.03 8.94 1.20
C ASN A 73 7.36 8.25 1.52
N GLN A 74 8.44 9.03 1.64
CA GLN A 74 9.79 8.53 1.91
C GLN A 74 10.04 8.09 3.37
N LEU A 75 9.12 8.42 4.28
CA LEU A 75 9.22 8.01 5.69
C LEU A 75 8.66 6.60 5.93
N LEU A 76 7.97 6.03 4.94
CA LEU A 76 7.41 4.69 5.01
C LEU A 76 8.34 3.69 4.33
N SER A 77 8.28 2.44 4.80
CA SER A 77 9.11 1.34 4.31
C SER A 77 8.83 1.06 2.83
N TRP A 78 9.89 0.75 2.09
CA TRP A 78 9.82 0.37 0.67
C TRP A 78 10.67 -0.87 0.40
N PRO A 79 10.29 -1.75 -0.55
CA PRO A 79 11.10 -2.91 -0.85
C PRO A 79 12.48 -2.48 -1.36
N ASN A 80 13.52 -3.14 -0.86
CA ASN A 80 14.88 -2.98 -1.34
C ASN A 80 15.49 -4.35 -1.62
N LYS A 81 16.48 -4.40 -2.51
CA LYS A 81 17.12 -5.66 -2.94
C LYS A 81 17.92 -6.35 -1.83
N GLU A 82 18.22 -5.66 -0.74
CA GLU A 82 18.98 -6.23 0.38
C GLU A 82 18.08 -7.03 1.31
N HIS A 83 16.83 -6.59 1.52
CA HIS A 83 15.82 -7.29 2.34
C HIS A 83 15.27 -8.55 1.65
N LEU A 84 15.22 -8.61 0.32
CA LEU A 84 14.66 -9.74 -0.44
C LEU A 84 15.58 -10.98 -0.46
N LYS A 85 16.87 -10.85 -0.10
CA LYS A 85 17.83 -11.99 -0.10
C LYS A 85 17.86 -12.77 1.21
N ALA A 86 17.10 -12.35 2.22
CA ALA A 86 17.12 -12.94 3.56
C ALA A 86 15.93 -13.90 3.84
N GLY A 87 15.08 -14.16 2.83
CA GLY A 87 13.91 -15.05 2.92
C GLY A 87 14.11 -16.38 2.21
#